data_AF-A0A0T6LS62-F1
#
_entry.id   AF-A0A0T6LS62-F1
#
_cell.length_a   1.000
_cell.length_b   1.000
_cell.length_c   1.000
_cell.angle_alpha   90.00
_cell.angle_beta   90.00
_cell.angle_gamma   90.00
#
_symmetry.space_group_name_H-M   'P 1'
#
loop_
_entity.id
_entity.type
_entity.pdbx_description
1 polymer ?
#
loop_
_entity_poly.entity_id
_entity_poly.type
_entity_poly.pdbx_seq_one_letter_code
_entity_poly.pdbx_strand_id
1 'polypeptide(L)' 'MRVHVAHEPDGRVVALAESDSGDGGLSVRLLPMDGREVTEIDVPEEFAGLSLSELHARLRMEPGPSGMTVRWQPGPD' A
#
# COMPACT_ATOMS: atom_id res chain seq x y z
N MET A 1 -8.03 3.49 8.71
CA MET A 1 -6.81 4.08 8.12
C MET A 1 -6.68 3.60 6.69
N ARG A 2 -6.32 4.48 5.75
CA ARG A 2 -6.04 4.09 4.35
C ARG A 2 -4.60 4.37 4.00
N VAL A 3 -4.03 3.52 3.15
CA VAL A 3 -2.69 3.70 2.62
C VAL A 3 -2.70 3.63 1.10
N HIS A 4 -1.91 4.48 0.47
CA HIS A 4 -1.62 4.42 -0.95
C HIS A 4 -0.29 3.70 -1.13
N VAL A 5 -0.26 2.69 -2.00
CA VAL A 5 0.94 1.91 -2.29
C VAL A 5 1.31 2.10 -3.75
N ALA A 6 2.53 2.54 -4.00
CA ALA A 6 3.12 2.54 -5.32
C ALA A 6 3.97 1.29 -5.51
N HIS A 7 3.78 0.58 -6.60
CA HIS A 7 4.51 -0.65 -6.91
C HIS A 7 4.91 -0.74 -8.39
N GLU A 8 5.95 -1.51 -8.66
CA GLU A 8 6.38 -1.91 -10.00
C GLU A 8 5.50 -3.09 -10.52
N PRO A 9 5.54 -3.44 -11.81
CA PRO A 9 4.73 -4.53 -12.38
C PRO A 9 5.07 -5.91 -11.81
N ASP A 10 6.26 -6.07 -11.23
CA ASP A 10 6.70 -7.28 -10.54
C ASP A 10 6.16 -7.40 -9.10
N GLY A 11 5.39 -6.41 -8.63
CA GLY A 11 4.83 -6.36 -7.29
C GLY A 11 5.76 -5.74 -6.23
N ARG A 12 6.95 -5.27 -6.62
CA ARG A 12 7.85 -4.58 -5.70
C ARG A 12 7.26 -3.24 -5.27
N VAL A 13 7.06 -3.06 -3.97
CA VAL A 13 6.63 -1.80 -3.37
C VAL A 13 7.78 -0.78 -3.40
N VAL A 14 7.50 0.44 -3.86
CA VAL A 14 8.48 1.54 -3.97
C VAL A 14 8.10 2.76 -3.13
N ALA A 15 6.85 2.88 -2.70
CA ALA A 15 6.41 3.89 -1.74
C ALA A 15 5.13 3.47 -1.01
N LEU A 16 4.98 3.93 0.23
CA LEU A 16 3.71 3.96 0.95
C LEU A 16 3.43 5.38 1.47
N ALA A 17 2.16 5.77 1.44
CA ALA A 17 1.70 6.99 2.07
C ALA A 17 0.40 6.73 2.84
N GLU A 18 0.31 7.24 4.07
CA GLU A 18 -0.88 7.17 4.91
C GLU A 18 -1.81 8.35 4.60
N SER A 19 -3.10 8.08 4.46
CA SER A 19 -4.12 9.12 4.40
C SER A 19 -5.06 8.97 5.59
N ASP A 20 -5.08 9.99 6.45
CA ASP A 20 -6.04 10.12 7.53
C ASP A 20 -7.38 10.59 6.94
N SER A 21 -8.47 9.89 7.24
CA SER A 21 -9.78 10.06 6.56
C SER A 21 -10.55 11.33 6.96
N GLY A 22 -9.88 12.36 7.46
CA GLY A 22 -10.48 13.64 7.86
C GLY A 22 -10.36 14.70 6.78
N ASP A 23 -11.26 14.70 5.78
CA ASP A 23 -11.51 15.72 4.74
C ASP A 23 -10.32 16.27 3.90
N GLY A 24 -9.07 16.01 4.28
CA GLY A 24 -7.87 16.42 3.57
C GLY A 24 -7.38 15.31 2.67
N GLY A 25 -8.02 15.16 1.50
CA GLY A 25 -7.62 14.16 0.51
C GLY A 25 -6.12 14.22 0.20
N LEU A 26 -5.41 13.13 0.50
CA LEU A 26 -4.00 13.00 0.16
C LEU A 26 -3.88 12.84 -1.36
N SER A 27 -3.42 13.89 -2.04
CA SER A 27 -3.15 13.84 -3.48
C SER A 27 -1.74 13.29 -3.72
N VAL A 28 -1.61 11.97 -3.84
CA VAL A 28 -0.36 11.34 -4.29
C VAL A 28 -0.24 11.50 -5.80
N ARG A 29 0.65 12.39 -6.26
CA ARG A 29 0.99 12.51 -7.68
C ARG A 29 2.26 11.74 -7.97
N LEU A 30 2.14 10.65 -8.73
CA LEU A 30 3.31 9.96 -9.27
C LEU A 30 4.05 10.88 -10.25
N LEU A 31 5.37 10.93 -10.11
CA LEU A 31 6.22 11.43 -11.18
C LEU A 31 6.17 10.42 -12.32
N PRO A 32 6.01 10.86 -13.59
CA PRO A 32 5.95 9.95 -14.72
C PRO A 32 7.29 9.23 -14.84
N MET A 33 7.32 7.99 -14.37
CA MET A 33 8.27 6.97 -14.78
C MET A 33 7.44 5.81 -15.31
N ASP A 34 7.70 5.41 -16.54
CA ASP A 34 6.96 4.36 -17.23
C ASP A 34 6.90 3.08 -16.38
N GLY A 35 5.68 2.51 -16.22
CA GLY A 35 5.47 1.18 -15.65
C GLY A 35 5.10 1.10 -14.17
N ARG A 36 4.95 2.21 -13.43
CA ARG A 36 4.51 2.16 -12.03
C ARG A 36 3.00 2.25 -11.88
N GLU A 37 2.44 1.38 -11.05
CA GLU A 37 1.01 1.35 -10.70
C GLU A 37 0.81 1.84 -9.26
N VAL A 38 -0.37 2.42 -8.97
CA VAL A 38 -0.78 2.83 -7.63
C VAL A 38 -2.11 2.18 -7.29
N THR A 39 -2.17 1.60 -6.10
CA THR A 39 -3.37 0.99 -5.54
C THR A 39 -3.68 1.63 -4.20
N GLU A 40 -4.93 2.06 -4.00
CA GLU A 40 -5.47 2.44 -2.69
C GLU A 40 -5.89 1.16 -1.95
N ILE A 41 -5.42 1.00 -0.71
CA ILE A 41 -5.69 -0.18 0.10
C ILE A 41 -6.26 0.27 1.45
N ASP A 42 -7.40 -0.33 1.82
CA ASP A 42 -7.92 -0.27 3.18
C ASP A 42 -7.08 -1.17 4.09
N VAL A 43 -6.53 -0.59 5.16
CA VAL A 43 -5.75 -1.33 6.15
C VAL A 43 -6.71 -2.00 7.12
N PRO A 44 -6.66 -3.34 7.31
CA PRO A 44 -7.50 -4.03 8.28
C PRO A 44 -7.24 -3.52 9.70
N GLU A 45 -8.27 -3.56 10.55
CA GLU A 45 -8.24 -2.98 11.91
C GLU A 45 -7.08 -3.52 12.76
N GLU A 46 -6.75 -4.81 12.62
CA GLU A 46 -5.64 -5.47 13.33
C GLU A 46 -4.25 -4.87 13.01
N PHE A 47 -4.11 -4.17 11.88
CA PHE A 47 -2.88 -3.51 11.44
C PHE A 47 -2.95 -1.97 11.59
N ALA A 48 -4.09 -1.41 12.02
CA ALA A 48 -4.33 0.04 12.00
C ALA A 48 -3.46 0.84 12.97
N GLY A 49 -2.84 0.21 13.98
CA GLY A 49 -1.93 0.84 14.94
C GLY A 49 -0.46 0.79 14.56
N LEU A 50 -0.12 0.21 13.41
CA LEU A 50 1.26 -0.01 12.98
C LEU A 50 1.84 1.21 12.25
N SER A 51 3.14 1.45 12.42
CA SER A 51 3.84 2.47 11.63
C SER A 51 3.91 2.12 10.14
N LEU A 52 4.14 3.11 9.27
CA LEU A 52 4.32 2.87 7.83
C LEU A 52 5.45 1.86 7.51
N SER A 53 6.53 1.86 8.29
CA SER A 53 7.64 0.90 8.12
C SER A 53 7.21 -0.52 8.46
N GLU A 54 6.37 -0.67 9.47
CA GLU A 54 5.79 -1.94 9.89
C GLU A 54 4.74 -2.46 8.92
N LEU A 55 3.91 -1.58 8.35
CA LEU A 55 2.98 -1.91 7.28
C LEU A 55 3.74 -2.35 6.03
N HIS A 56 4.80 -1.63 5.64
CA HIS A 56 5.68 -2.04 4.54
C HIS A 56 6.29 -3.43 4.75
N ALA A 57 6.72 -3.74 5.98
CA ALA A 57 7.28 -5.04 6.30
C ALA A 57 6.26 -6.18 6.15
N ARG A 58 4.97 -5.92 6.39
CA ARG A 58 3.88 -6.91 6.42
C ARG A 58 3.05 -6.98 5.13
N LEU A 59 3.07 -5.94 4.30
CA LEU A 59 2.33 -5.86 3.05
C LEU A 59 3.07 -6.57 1.91
N ARG A 60 2.37 -7.41 1.17
CA ARG A 60 2.84 -7.99 -0.09
C ARG A 60 1.82 -7.72 -1.19
N MET A 61 2.31 -7.29 -2.35
CA MET A 61 1.53 -7.26 -3.58
C MET A 61 1.72 -8.59 -4.29
N GLU A 62 0.62 -9.23 -4.69
CA GLU A 62 0.61 -10.50 -5.40
C GLU A 62 -0.33 -10.42 -6.62
N PRO A 63 -0.01 -11.04 -7.76
CA PRO A 63 -0.89 -11.05 -8.91
C PRO A 63 -2.17 -11.84 -8.62
N GLY A 64 -3.31 -11.22 -8.90
CA GLY A 64 -4.65 -11.82 -8.80
C GLY A 64 -5.42 -11.77 -10.13
N PRO A 65 -6.63 -12.33 -10.16
CA PRO A 65 -7.43 -12.49 -11.37
C PRO A 65 -7.83 -11.17 -12.04
N SER A 66 -7.79 -10.05 -11.31
CA SER A 66 -8.16 -8.72 -11.80
C SER A 66 -7.01 -7.70 -11.76
N GLY A 67 -5.76 -8.17 -11.63
CA GLY A 67 -4.58 -7.32 -11.43
C GLY A 67 -3.91 -7.60 -10.08
N MET A 68 -3.03 -6.70 -9.63
CA MET A 68 -2.35 -6.84 -8.34
C MET A 68 -3.35 -6.79 -7.18
N THR A 69 -3.10 -7.63 -6.18
CA THR A 69 -3.88 -7.74 -4.95
C THR A 69 -2.97 -7.61 -3.74
N VAL A 70 -3.51 -7.16 -2.61
CA VAL A 70 -2.78 -7.09 -1.34
C VAL A 70 -2.96 -8.37 -0.53
N ARG A 71 -1.85 -8.84 0.04
CA ARG A 71 -1.83 -9.84 1.10
C ARG A 71 -1.06 -9.29 2.31
N TRP A 72 -1.67 -9.40 3.48
CA TRP A 72 -1.05 -9.06 4.76
C TRP A 72 -0.42 -10.30 5.40
N GLN A 73 0.80 -10.14 5.91
CA GLN A 73 1.50 -11.19 6.66
C GLN A 73 1.47 -10.87 8.16
N PRO A 74 1.28 -11.88 9.04
CA PRO A 74 1.45 -11.69 10.46
C PRO A 74 2.89 -11.24 10.78
N GLY A 75 3.06 -10.50 11.87
CA GLY A 75 4.39 -10.10 12.33
C GLY A 75 5.27 -11.30 12.70
N PRO A 76 6.61 -11.14 12.75
CA PRO A 76 7.44 -12.12 13.44
C PRO A 76 7.01 -12.14 14.92
N ASP A 77 6.73 -13.33 15.45
CA ASP A 77 6.59 -13.58 16.90
C ASP A 77 7.88 -13.19 17.65
#